data_AF-T1BX75-F1
#
_entry.id   AF-T1BX75-F1
#
_cell.length_a   1.000
_cell.length_b   1.000
_cell.length_c   1.000
_cell.angle_alpha   90.00
_cell.angle_beta   90.00
_cell.angle_gamma   90.00
#
_symmetry.space_group_name_H-M   'P 1'
#
loop_
_entity.id
_entity.type
_entity.pdbx_description
1 polymer ?
#
loop_
_entity_poly.entity_id
_entity_poly.type
_entity_poly.pdbx_seq_one_letter_code
_entity_poly.pdbx_strand_id
1 'polypeptide(L)'
;MADVVRRIRNAVRGHSRRFESSIPLIASENLLSPYAKEMLISDFHSRYAEGLPGERYYEGNEQVDEVERICLDLGRRLFGCSFVDVRPISGTVANLAVLKALAEPGDLVGTSRLADGAHISSASFGAFGMRGVRPVYYA
;
A
#
# COMPACT_ATOMS: atom_id res chain seq x y z
N MET A 1 10.08 19.32 -24.54
CA MET A 1 9.44 18.88 -23.27
C MET A 1 7.91 18.95 -23.31
N ALA A 2 7.31 20.06 -23.78
CA ALA A 2 5.86 20.21 -23.86
C ALA A 2 5.15 19.11 -24.67
N ASP A 3 5.75 18.65 -25.77
CA ASP A 3 5.15 17.59 -26.60
C ASP A 3 5.15 16.22 -25.91
N VAL A 4 6.18 15.92 -25.10
CA VAL A 4 6.25 14.69 -24.30
C VAL A 4 5.14 14.70 -23.24
N VAL A 5 4.99 15.80 -22.51
CA VAL A 5 3.92 15.97 -21.51
C VAL A 5 2.54 15.80 -22.15
N ARG A 6 2.34 16.37 -23.36
CA ARG A 6 1.08 16.24 -24.10
C ARG A 6 0.79 14.78 -24.49
N ARG A 7 1.81 14.05 -24.96
CA ARG A 7 1.68 12.63 -25.31
C ARG A 7 1.29 11.78 -24.09
N ILE A 8 1.95 11.97 -22.96
CA ILE A 8 1.63 11.27 -21.71
C ILE A 8 0.19 11.59 -21.27
N ARG A 9 -0.18 12.88 -21.25
CA ARG A 9 -1.54 13.32 -20.88
C ARG A 9 -2.61 12.68 -21.78
N ASN A 10 -2.36 12.61 -23.08
CA ASN A 10 -3.29 12.00 -24.03
C ASN A 10 -3.44 10.49 -23.78
N ALA A 11 -2.35 9.78 -23.46
CA ALA A 11 -2.39 8.36 -23.11
C ALA A 11 -3.19 8.11 -21.82
N VAL A 12 -2.92 8.88 -20.75
CA VAL A 12 -3.66 8.79 -19.48
C VAL A 12 -5.16 9.05 -19.68
N ARG A 13 -5.53 10.10 -20.44
CA ARG A 13 -6.94 10.38 -20.77
C ARG A 13 -7.58 9.29 -21.65
N GLY A 14 -6.81 8.67 -22.52
CA GLY A 14 -7.26 7.51 -23.29
C GLY A 14 -7.62 6.33 -22.38
N HIS A 15 -6.78 6.04 -21.38
CA HIS A 15 -7.04 5.01 -20.38
C HIS A 15 -8.29 5.31 -19.53
N SER A 16 -8.44 6.53 -19.01
CA SER A 16 -9.65 6.93 -18.26
C SER A 16 -10.94 6.72 -19.07
N ARG A 17 -10.97 7.19 -20.32
CA ARG A 17 -12.13 7.00 -21.21
C ARG A 17 -12.46 5.54 -21.48
N ARG A 18 -11.44 4.68 -21.58
CA ARG A 18 -11.65 3.24 -21.74
C ARG A 18 -12.40 2.68 -20.54
N PHE A 19 -11.97 2.98 -19.32
CA PHE A 19 -12.63 2.50 -18.10
C PHE A 19 -14.01 3.13 -17.89
N GLU A 20 -14.22 4.40 -18.25
CA GLU A 20 -15.55 5.05 -18.23
C GLU A 20 -16.58 4.37 -19.15
N SER A 21 -16.12 3.73 -20.22
CA SER A 21 -16.96 3.02 -21.20
C SER A 21 -16.89 1.50 -21.09
N SER A 22 -16.32 0.97 -20.00
CA SER A 22 -16.16 -0.46 -19.76
C SER A 22 -16.86 -0.91 -18.49
N ILE A 23 -17.13 -2.21 -18.39
CA ILE A 23 -17.47 -2.88 -17.14
C ILE A 23 -16.19 -3.59 -16.65
N PRO A 24 -15.45 -3.04 -15.68
CA PRO A 24 -14.25 -3.69 -15.17
C PRO A 24 -14.65 -4.92 -14.33
N LEU A 25 -14.08 -6.08 -14.67
CA LEU A 25 -14.37 -7.37 -14.00
C LEU A 25 -13.16 -7.94 -13.26
N ILE A 26 -12.08 -7.17 -13.12
CA ILE A 26 -10.92 -7.57 -12.33
C ILE A 26 -11.26 -7.37 -10.85
N ALA A 27 -11.31 -8.46 -10.09
CA ALA A 27 -11.79 -8.47 -8.70
C ALA A 27 -11.02 -7.53 -7.74
N SER A 28 -9.75 -7.24 -8.03
CA SER A 28 -8.90 -6.38 -7.22
C SER A 28 -8.88 -4.92 -7.65
N GLU A 29 -9.53 -4.56 -8.75
CA GLU A 29 -9.55 -3.19 -9.26
C GLU A 29 -10.78 -2.43 -8.74
N ASN A 30 -10.62 -1.12 -8.52
CA ASN A 30 -11.71 -0.25 -8.11
C ASN A 30 -11.46 1.19 -8.58
N LEU A 31 -12.52 2.00 -8.60
CA LEU A 31 -12.46 3.42 -8.92
C LEU A 31 -12.25 4.24 -7.65
N LEU A 32 -11.14 4.99 -7.61
CA LEU A 32 -10.86 5.89 -6.50
C LEU A 32 -11.84 7.09 -6.49
N SER A 33 -12.35 7.45 -5.31
CA SER A 33 -13.28 8.58 -5.14
C SER A 33 -12.62 9.92 -5.51
N PRO A 34 -13.38 10.94 -5.95
CA PRO A 34 -12.83 12.26 -6.24
C PRO A 34 -12.07 12.88 -5.04
N TYR A 35 -12.60 12.72 -3.83
CA TYR A 35 -11.97 13.23 -2.61
C TYR A 35 -10.61 12.56 -2.32
N ALA A 36 -10.51 11.24 -2.52
CA ALA A 36 -9.23 10.55 -2.35
C ALA A 36 -8.22 10.91 -3.46
N LYS A 37 -8.68 11.12 -4.70
CA LYS A 37 -7.83 11.59 -5.80
C LYS A 37 -7.25 12.99 -5.54
N GLU A 38 -8.04 13.87 -4.94
CA GLU A 38 -7.61 15.23 -4.59
C GLU A 38 -6.41 15.21 -3.62
N MET A 39 -6.41 14.32 -2.63
CA MET A 39 -5.32 14.23 -1.65
C MET A 39 -3.99 13.77 -2.29
N LEU A 40 -4.04 12.92 -3.33
CA LEU A 40 -2.85 12.41 -4.02
C LEU A 40 -2.07 13.46 -4.81
N ILE A 41 -2.72 14.58 -5.18
CA ILE A 41 -2.08 15.66 -5.93
C ILE A 41 -1.65 16.84 -5.04
N SER A 42 -1.72 16.66 -3.72
CA SER A 42 -1.27 17.66 -2.76
C SER A 42 0.25 17.65 -2.60
N ASP A 43 0.76 18.72 -1.99
CA ASP A 43 2.18 18.90 -1.68
C ASP A 43 2.74 17.87 -0.68
N PHE A 44 1.87 17.09 -0.01
CA PHE A 44 2.27 16.00 0.89
C PHE A 44 3.20 14.99 0.22
N HIS A 45 3.10 14.79 -1.10
CA HIS A 45 3.98 13.87 -1.83
C HIS A 45 5.47 14.28 -1.80
N SER A 46 5.76 15.52 -1.44
CA SER A 46 7.09 16.14 -1.45
C SER A 46 7.65 16.38 -0.05
N ARG A 47 6.98 15.91 1.00
CA ARG A 47 7.38 16.14 2.40
C ARG A 47 8.00 14.87 2.99
N TYR A 48 9.08 15.06 3.74
CA TYR A 48 9.70 14.01 4.54
C TYR A 48 9.14 14.05 5.96
N ALA A 49 8.48 12.97 6.35
CA ALA A 49 7.84 12.81 7.66
C ALA A 49 8.32 11.52 8.36
N GLU A 50 9.63 11.27 8.32
CA GLU A 50 10.21 10.09 8.99
C GLU A 50 9.99 10.16 10.49
N GLY A 51 9.60 9.02 11.09
CA GLY A 51 9.29 8.90 12.52
C GLY A 51 7.81 8.60 12.77
N LEU A 52 7.38 8.86 14.00
CA LEU A 52 5.98 8.76 14.44
C LEU A 52 5.39 10.16 14.65
N PRO A 53 4.05 10.31 14.67
CA PRO A 53 3.43 11.60 15.00
C PRO A 53 3.89 12.13 16.38
N GLY A 54 4.49 13.33 16.40
CA GLY A 54 5.10 13.95 17.57
C GLY A 54 6.57 13.59 17.83
N GLU A 55 7.12 12.63 17.08
CA GLU A 55 8.49 12.14 17.19
C GLU A 55 9.13 12.06 15.79
N ARG A 56 9.04 13.16 15.03
CA ARG A 56 9.58 13.25 13.68
C ARG A 56 11.06 13.60 13.70
N TYR A 57 11.80 13.06 12.73
CA TYR A 57 13.20 13.43 12.50
C TYR A 57 13.35 14.76 11.75
N TYR A 58 12.28 15.21 11.09
CA TYR A 58 12.25 16.45 10.32
C TYR A 58 11.20 17.40 10.89
N GLU A 59 11.50 18.70 10.83
CA GLU A 59 10.62 19.79 11.26
C GLU A 59 9.47 20.04 10.28
N GLY A 60 8.42 20.73 10.73
CA GLY A 60 7.31 21.21 9.87
C GLY A 60 6.30 20.13 9.49
N ASN A 61 6.07 19.16 10.39
CA ASN A 61 5.20 18.01 10.17
C ASN A 61 3.86 18.10 10.92
N GLU A 62 3.48 19.27 11.44
CA GLU A 62 2.29 19.44 12.28
C GLU A 62 1.01 18.96 11.57
N GLN A 63 0.82 19.36 10.31
CA GLN A 63 -0.33 18.92 9.51
C GLN A 63 -0.20 17.47 9.03
N VAL A 64 1.01 16.96 8.83
CA VAL A 64 1.23 15.54 8.49
C VAL A 64 0.84 14.65 9.65
N ASP A 65 1.23 15.05 10.87
CA ASP A 65 0.88 14.37 12.11
C ASP A 65 -0.63 14.38 12.36
N GLU A 66 -1.29 15.50 12.10
CA GLU A 66 -2.76 15.59 12.19
C GLU A 66 -3.43 14.58 11.27
N VAL A 67 -3.04 14.53 10.00
CA VAL A 67 -3.59 13.58 9.01
C VAL A 67 -3.29 12.14 9.42
N GLU A 68 -2.05 11.83 9.83
CA GLU A 68 -1.67 10.48 10.23
C GLU A 68 -2.47 10.02 11.47
N ARG A 69 -2.65 10.88 12.48
CA ARG A 69 -3.47 10.57 13.67
C ARG A 69 -4.93 10.29 13.29
N ILE A 70 -5.53 11.11 12.42
CA ILE A 70 -6.91 10.89 11.95
C ILE A 70 -7.02 9.53 11.25
N CYS A 71 -6.08 9.20 10.36
CA CYS A 71 -6.08 7.93 9.64
C CYS A 71 -5.90 6.73 10.57
N LEU A 72 -5.01 6.82 11.57
CA LEU A 72 -4.80 5.78 12.58
C LEU A 72 -6.09 5.54 13.38
N ASP A 73 -6.75 6.60 13.84
CA ASP A 73 -7.98 6.49 14.63
C ASP A 73 -9.16 5.96 13.81
N LEU A 74 -9.28 6.37 12.55
CA LEU A 74 -10.26 5.82 11.62
C LEU A 74 -10.02 4.33 11.38
N GLY A 75 -8.76 3.93 11.15
CA GLY A 75 -8.40 2.53 10.97
C GLY A 75 -8.76 1.67 12.19
N ARG A 76 -8.40 2.13 13.39
CA ARG A 76 -8.74 1.44 14.65
C ARG A 76 -10.25 1.25 14.81
N ARG A 77 -11.03 2.31 14.53
CA ARG A 77 -12.50 2.26 14.60
C ARG A 77 -13.10 1.34 13.54
N LEU A 78 -12.61 1.43 12.30
CA LEU A 78 -13.13 0.67 11.16
C LEU A 78 -12.91 -0.84 11.33
N PHE A 79 -11.73 -1.24 11.80
CA PHE A 79 -11.37 -2.65 11.94
C PHE A 79 -11.55 -3.21 13.36
N GLY A 80 -11.95 -2.38 14.33
CA GLY A 80 -12.15 -2.81 15.71
C GLY A 80 -10.88 -3.31 16.39
N CYS A 81 -9.73 -2.68 16.11
CA CYS A 81 -8.43 -3.09 16.61
C CYS A 81 -7.76 -2.03 17.49
N SER A 82 -6.83 -2.47 18.35
CA SER A 82 -6.05 -1.58 19.22
C SER A 82 -4.90 -0.88 18.49
N PHE A 83 -4.39 -1.49 17.42
CA PHE A 83 -3.23 -1.01 16.67
C PHE A 83 -3.50 -1.02 15.16
N VAL A 84 -3.05 0.04 14.49
CA VAL A 84 -3.01 0.19 13.04
C VAL A 84 -1.72 0.90 12.68
N ASP A 85 -1.15 0.55 11.53
CA ASP A 85 -0.09 1.32 10.89
C ASP A 85 -0.54 1.68 9.46
N VAL A 86 -0.51 2.96 9.13
CA VAL A 86 -0.96 3.51 7.83
C VAL A 86 0.19 3.85 6.89
N ARG A 87 1.44 3.60 7.30
CA ARG A 87 2.65 3.96 6.56
C ARG A 87 3.08 2.95 5.48
N PRO A 88 2.73 1.65 5.52
CA PRO A 88 3.08 0.74 4.42
C PRO A 88 2.50 1.19 3.07
N ILE A 89 3.39 1.45 2.11
CA ILE A 89 3.02 2.03 0.80
C ILE A 89 2.32 1.06 -0.16
N SER A 90 2.27 -0.24 0.17
CA SER A 90 1.55 -1.26 -0.60
C SER A 90 1.33 -2.53 0.23
N GLY A 91 0.45 -3.43 -0.23
CA GLY A 91 0.15 -4.68 0.47
C GLY A 91 1.36 -5.60 0.66
N THR A 92 2.24 -5.74 -0.34
CA THR A 92 3.46 -6.56 -0.20
C THR A 92 4.42 -5.99 0.84
N VAL A 93 4.54 -4.66 0.91
CA VAL A 93 5.37 -3.98 1.92
C VAL A 93 4.78 -4.16 3.32
N ALA A 94 3.45 -4.09 3.46
CA ALA A 94 2.78 -4.38 4.73
C ALA A 94 3.05 -5.81 5.21
N ASN A 95 2.92 -6.81 4.33
CA ASN A 95 3.24 -8.20 4.63
C ASN A 95 4.70 -8.37 5.06
N LEU A 96 5.63 -7.70 4.37
CA LEU A 96 7.05 -7.74 4.74
C LEU A 96 7.32 -7.09 6.11
N ALA A 97 6.64 -6.00 6.45
CA ALA A 97 6.76 -5.36 7.76
C ALA A 97 6.34 -6.32 8.89
N VAL A 98 5.19 -7.00 8.72
CA VAL A 98 4.71 -8.01 9.68
C VAL A 98 5.70 -9.17 9.81
N LEU A 99 6.18 -9.71 8.69
CA LEU A 99 7.17 -10.79 8.69
C LEU A 99 8.49 -10.39 9.36
N LYS A 100 8.95 -9.15 9.15
CA LYS A 100 10.14 -8.62 9.83
C LYS A 100 9.94 -8.41 11.32
N ALA A 101 8.73 -8.08 11.74
CA ALA A 101 8.42 -7.86 13.15
C ALA A 101 8.23 -9.17 13.94
N LEU A 102 7.72 -10.23 13.30
CA LEU A 102 7.22 -11.42 14.01
C LEU A 102 7.92 -12.74 13.68
N ALA A 103 8.68 -12.83 12.58
CA ALA A 103 9.34 -14.06 12.16
C ALA A 103 10.84 -13.81 11.99
N GLU A 104 11.65 -14.88 12.03
CA GLU A 104 13.08 -14.91 11.72
C GLU A 104 13.40 -15.67 10.41
N PRO A 105 14.57 -15.46 9.79
CA PRO A 105 14.97 -16.27 8.64
C PRO A 105 15.01 -17.75 9.02
N GLY A 106 14.41 -18.60 8.20
CA GLY A 106 14.30 -20.04 8.43
C GLY A 106 13.00 -20.48 9.10
N ASP A 107 12.24 -19.56 9.71
CA ASP A 107 10.95 -19.89 10.35
C ASP A 107 9.95 -20.46 9.35
N LEU A 108 9.08 -21.34 9.85
CA LEU A 108 7.99 -21.92 9.07
C LEU A 108 6.78 -21.00 9.08
N VAL A 109 6.24 -20.67 7.91
CA VAL A 109 5.01 -19.87 7.77
C VAL A 109 4.01 -20.59 6.89
N GLY A 110 2.79 -20.79 7.40
CA GLY A 110 1.71 -21.42 6.66
C GLY A 110 1.15 -20.49 5.56
N THR A 111 0.92 -21.01 4.35
CA THR A 111 0.22 -20.30 3.26
C THR A 111 -0.38 -21.30 2.27
N SER A 112 -1.41 -20.93 1.51
CA SER A 112 -1.78 -21.67 0.29
C SER A 112 -0.69 -21.51 -0.79
N ARG A 113 -0.69 -22.34 -1.84
CA ARG A 113 0.18 -22.15 -3.01
C ARG A 113 -0.37 -21.05 -3.92
N LEU A 114 0.49 -20.45 -4.75
CA LEU A 114 0.05 -19.48 -5.76
C LEU A 114 -0.98 -20.06 -6.74
N ALA A 115 -0.77 -21.30 -7.18
CA ALA A 115 -1.71 -22.01 -8.04
C ALA A 115 -3.07 -22.26 -7.36
N ASP A 116 -3.08 -22.27 -6.02
CA ASP A 116 -4.27 -22.50 -5.19
C ASP A 116 -4.88 -21.16 -4.72
N GLY A 117 -4.49 -20.02 -5.31
CA GLY A 117 -5.06 -18.70 -5.04
C GLY A 117 -4.30 -17.82 -4.03
N ALA A 118 -3.12 -18.24 -3.58
CA ALA A 118 -2.29 -17.36 -2.74
C ALA A 118 -1.75 -16.14 -3.50
N HIS A 119 -1.44 -15.08 -2.76
CA HIS A 119 -0.86 -13.86 -3.30
C HIS A 119 0.66 -13.98 -3.49
N ILE A 120 1.20 -13.34 -4.54
CA ILE A 120 2.64 -13.38 -4.88
C ILE A 120 3.59 -12.93 -3.77
N SER A 121 3.11 -12.18 -2.76
CA SER A 121 3.91 -11.83 -1.59
C SER A 121 4.32 -13.03 -0.74
N SER A 122 3.61 -14.17 -0.81
CA SER A 122 4.01 -15.41 -0.12
C SER A 122 4.93 -16.30 -0.96
N ALA A 123 5.29 -15.87 -2.18
CA ALA A 123 6.24 -16.59 -3.03
C ALA A 123 7.69 -16.43 -2.55
N SER A 124 8.56 -17.33 -3.00
CA SER A 124 10.01 -17.28 -2.73
C SER A 124 10.72 -16.05 -3.34
N PHE A 125 10.11 -15.37 -4.29
CA PHE A 125 10.58 -14.08 -4.82
C PHE A 125 9.78 -12.88 -4.28
N GLY A 126 8.82 -13.13 -3.39
CA GLY A 126 8.01 -12.12 -2.70
C GLY A 126 8.55 -11.78 -1.31
N ALA A 127 7.65 -11.31 -0.44
CA ALA A 127 7.99 -10.94 0.94
C ALA A 127 8.52 -12.14 1.76
N PHE A 128 8.04 -13.36 1.50
CA PHE A 128 8.54 -14.57 2.15
C PHE A 128 10.02 -14.81 1.84
N GLY A 129 10.36 -14.74 0.55
CA GLY A 129 11.75 -14.81 0.10
C GLY A 129 12.63 -13.72 0.69
N MET A 130 12.16 -12.46 0.67
CA MET A 130 12.89 -11.33 1.23
C MET A 130 13.12 -11.45 2.74
N ARG A 131 12.16 -12.00 3.50
CA ARG A 131 12.37 -12.28 4.93
C ARG A 131 13.27 -13.49 5.17
N GLY A 132 13.27 -14.45 4.24
CA GLY A 132 13.97 -15.73 4.35
C GLY A 132 13.17 -16.79 5.10
N VAL A 133 11.84 -16.66 5.18
CA VAL A 133 10.97 -17.68 5.80
C VAL A 133 10.72 -18.84 4.85
N ARG A 134 10.38 -20.00 5.42
CA ARG A 134 10.07 -21.23 4.68
C ARG A 134 8.56 -21.45 4.63
N PRO A 135 7.92 -21.37 3.46
CA PRO A 135 6.49 -21.63 3.35
C PRO A 135 6.19 -23.11 3.62
N VAL A 136 5.16 -23.36 4.43
CA VAL A 136 4.50 -24.66 4.55
C VAL A 136 3.14 -24.54 3.90
N TYR A 137 2.89 -25.36 2.88
CA TYR A 137 1.68 -25.24 2.10
C TYR A 137 0.53 -26.06 2.71
N TYR A 138 -0.58 -25.40 2.98
CA TYR A 138 -1.85 -26.07 3.28
C TYR A 138 -2.77 -26.05 2.05
N ALA A 139 -3.66 -27.04 1.97
CA ALA A 139 -4.63 -27.21 0.89
C ALA A 139 -5.79 -26.21 1.01
#